data_AF-A0A850I256-F1
#
_entry.id   AF-A0A850I256-F1
#
_cell.length_a   1.000
_cell.length_b   1.000
_cell.length_c   1.000
_cell.angle_alpha   90.00
_cell.angle_beta   90.00
_cell.angle_gamma   90.00
#
_symmetry.space_group_name_H-M   'P 1'
#
loop_
_entity.id
_entity.type
_entity.pdbx_description
1 polymer ?
#
loop_
_entity_poly.entity_id
_entity_poly.type
_entity_poly.pdbx_seq_one_letter_code
_entity_poly.pdbx_strand_id
1 'polypeptide(L)'
;MATIINLKGTKEAPKNSRSSMETRIISISGVQQWKVPPFQRPVRVNAKVQEAAQSTRENEAIEGVITLGQVRGDLAYYIVDGQHRIEGFKISGIEEALVDVRVVTFEDFAEMANEFVKLNSSLVRMRPDDLLRGMEDSTISLQLIRKHCPFVGYDQIRRASTGAPIVGMSVILRCWAGSAGETPTSTMAGQSVSSLAKTTDETSARQLIQFLGNAHQAWGRDPEYYRLWGALNLSLCMWLYRRLVIDRDRMGNKRVVVLNQNEFKQCLMSVSASGDYLQWLVGRNMTERDRSPAYMRLKAIFQKRLQEITQTKSALPAPAWSSR
;
A
#
# COMPACT_ATOMS: atom_id res chain seq x y z
N MET A 1 -32.52 -8.45 25.43
CA MET A 1 -32.90 -8.75 24.03
C MET A 1 -33.63 -7.51 23.52
N ALA A 2 -33.01 -6.73 22.63
CA ALA A 2 -33.63 -5.51 22.12
C ALA A 2 -34.63 -5.85 21.02
N THR A 3 -35.83 -5.29 21.09
CA THR A 3 -36.90 -5.46 20.11
C THR A 3 -36.54 -4.73 18.82
N ILE A 4 -36.25 -5.48 17.75
CA ILE A 4 -35.95 -4.91 16.43
C ILE A 4 -37.28 -4.70 15.70
N ILE A 5 -37.65 -3.45 15.45
CA ILE A 5 -38.80 -3.09 14.60
C ILE A 5 -38.29 -2.87 13.18
N ASN A 6 -38.71 -3.72 12.25
CA ASN A 6 -38.31 -3.65 10.83
C ASN A 6 -39.25 -2.71 10.07
N LEU A 7 -38.74 -1.59 9.56
CA LEU A 7 -39.45 -0.70 8.64
C LEU A 7 -38.94 -0.90 7.21
N LYS A 8 -39.86 -0.91 6.25
CA LYS A 8 -39.55 -1.13 4.83
C LYS A 8 -38.73 0.06 4.31
N GLY A 9 -37.55 -0.22 3.74
CA GLY A 9 -36.57 0.79 3.32
C GLY A 9 -37.10 1.82 2.31
N THR A 10 -36.70 3.09 2.45
CA THR A 10 -37.04 4.16 1.50
C THR A 10 -36.32 4.08 0.14
N LYS A 11 -35.33 3.19 -0.01
CA LYS A 11 -34.53 3.02 -1.23
C LYS A 11 -34.43 1.54 -1.61
N GLU A 12 -34.54 1.23 -2.90
CA GLU A 12 -34.38 -0.15 -3.38
C GLU A 12 -32.91 -0.60 -3.28
N ALA A 13 -32.70 -1.83 -2.82
CA ALA A 13 -31.38 -2.44 -2.78
C ALA A 13 -30.84 -2.64 -4.22
N PRO A 14 -29.52 -2.46 -4.45
CA PRO A 14 -28.91 -2.92 -5.70
C PRO A 14 -29.21 -4.41 -5.91
N LYS A 15 -29.57 -4.83 -7.13
CA LYS A 15 -29.86 -6.23 -7.48
C LYS A 15 -28.61 -7.13 -7.30
N ASN A 16 -28.32 -7.52 -6.07
CA ASN A 16 -27.38 -8.56 -5.71
C ASN A 16 -28.11 -9.52 -4.76
N SER A 17 -28.15 -10.81 -5.09
CA SER A 17 -29.00 -11.83 -4.44
C SER A 17 -28.71 -12.09 -2.96
N ARG A 18 -27.67 -11.45 -2.41
CA ARG A 18 -27.21 -11.60 -1.02
C ARG A 18 -27.23 -10.28 -0.24
N SER A 19 -27.96 -9.27 -0.72
CA SER A 19 -28.11 -8.00 0.00
C SER A 19 -29.57 -7.62 0.24
N SER A 20 -29.87 -7.18 1.47
CA SER A 20 -31.14 -6.56 1.85
C SER A 20 -30.93 -5.09 2.19
N MET A 21 -31.98 -4.27 2.02
CA MET A 21 -32.02 -2.87 2.45
C MET A 21 -33.23 -2.68 3.36
N GLU A 22 -33.00 -2.09 4.53
CA GLU A 22 -34.03 -1.89 5.55
C GLU A 22 -33.80 -0.55 6.26
N THR A 23 -34.89 0.16 6.59
CA THR A 23 -34.80 1.30 7.51
C THR A 23 -34.95 0.77 8.93
N ARG A 24 -34.00 1.09 9.80
CA ARG A 24 -33.97 0.61 11.18
C ARG A 24 -33.79 1.78 12.15
N ILE A 25 -34.42 1.67 13.31
CA ILE A 25 -34.02 2.45 14.48
C ILE A 25 -32.82 1.73 15.08
N ILE A 26 -31.71 2.45 15.23
CA ILE A 26 -30.49 1.93 15.85
C ILE A 26 -30.20 2.69 17.13
N SER A 27 -29.69 1.99 18.14
CA SER A 27 -29.23 2.58 19.39
C SER A 27 -27.72 2.58 19.49
N ILE A 28 -27.16 3.43 20.36
CA ILE A 28 -25.71 3.46 20.64
C ILE A 28 -25.20 2.06 21.02
N SER A 29 -25.92 1.35 21.89
CA SER A 29 -25.54 0.00 22.34
C SER A 29 -25.52 -1.02 21.21
N GLY A 30 -26.47 -0.93 20.25
CA GLY A 30 -26.50 -1.79 19.08
C GLY A 30 -25.31 -1.53 18.14
N VAL A 31 -25.00 -0.26 17.88
CA VAL A 31 -23.90 0.15 16.99
C VAL A 31 -22.53 -0.17 17.58
N GLN A 32 -22.38 -0.17 18.91
CA GLN A 32 -21.13 -0.57 19.59
C GLN A 32 -20.77 -2.04 19.36
N GLN A 33 -21.74 -2.89 19.01
CA GLN A 33 -21.49 -4.30 18.69
C GLN A 33 -20.93 -4.48 17.27
N TRP A 34 -21.03 -3.46 16.41
CA TRP A 34 -20.54 -3.54 15.04
C TRP A 34 -19.03 -3.36 15.00
N LYS A 35 -18.37 -4.21 14.22
CA LYS A 35 -16.92 -4.27 14.12
C LYS A 35 -16.42 -3.50 12.91
N VAL A 36 -15.23 -2.93 13.03
CA VAL A 36 -14.48 -2.46 11.87
C VAL A 36 -13.75 -3.67 11.28
N PRO A 37 -13.92 -4.01 9.99
CA PRO A 37 -13.22 -5.15 9.41
C PRO A 37 -11.70 -4.90 9.36
N PRO A 38 -10.87 -5.96 9.36
CA PRO A 38 -9.40 -5.85 9.50
C PRO A 38 -8.73 -5.07 8.36
N PHE A 39 -9.37 -5.02 7.19
CA PHE A 39 -8.90 -4.28 6.02
C PHE A 39 -9.30 -2.80 6.00
N GLN A 40 -10.03 -2.30 7.01
CA GLN A 40 -10.36 -0.89 7.20
C GLN A 40 -9.53 -0.22 8.30
N ARG A 41 -9.42 1.11 8.26
CA ARG A 41 -8.79 1.88 9.35
C ARG A 41 -9.90 2.26 10.32
N PRO A 42 -9.64 2.33 11.64
CA PRO A 42 -10.51 3.06 12.53
C PRO A 42 -10.62 4.52 12.07
N VAL A 43 -11.83 5.06 12.05
CA VAL A 43 -12.05 6.47 11.76
C VAL A 43 -11.53 7.31 12.93
N ARG A 44 -10.91 8.45 12.62
CA ARG A 44 -10.56 9.47 13.62
C ARG A 44 -11.56 10.59 13.52
N VAL A 45 -11.99 11.12 14.66
CA VAL A 45 -12.86 12.29 14.72
C VAL A 45 -12.19 13.44 13.98
N ASN A 46 -12.87 13.95 12.95
CA ASN A 46 -12.45 15.04 12.09
C ASN A 46 -13.67 15.93 11.77
N ALA A 47 -13.48 16.99 10.98
CA ALA A 47 -14.56 17.91 10.61
C ALA A 47 -15.80 17.19 10.02
N LYS A 48 -15.60 16.17 9.17
CA LYS A 48 -16.72 15.39 8.60
C LYS A 48 -17.49 14.58 9.63
N VAL A 49 -16.80 14.03 10.63
CA VAL A 49 -17.45 13.33 11.75
C VAL A 49 -18.26 14.32 12.59
N GLN A 50 -17.74 15.54 12.81
CA GLN A 50 -18.45 16.60 13.53
C GLN A 50 -19.68 17.10 12.76
N GLU A 51 -19.55 17.31 11.45
CA GLU A 51 -20.68 17.65 10.56
C GLU A 51 -21.76 16.56 10.59
N ALA A 52 -21.36 15.29 10.49
CA ALA A 52 -22.30 14.17 10.60
C ALA A 52 -22.98 14.13 11.98
N ALA A 53 -22.24 14.39 13.07
CA ALA A 53 -22.81 14.44 14.41
C ALA A 53 -23.84 15.55 14.57
N GLN A 54 -23.58 16.73 13.99
CA GLN A 54 -24.50 17.86 14.02
C GLN A 54 -25.77 17.57 13.20
N SER A 55 -25.63 17.08 11.97
CA SER A 55 -26.77 16.67 11.12
C SER A 55 -27.63 15.59 11.81
N THR A 56 -27.00 14.58 12.40
CA THR A 56 -27.73 13.54 13.14
C THR A 56 -28.47 14.09 14.36
N ARG A 57 -27.90 15.09 15.06
CA ARG A 57 -28.57 15.75 16.19
C ARG A 57 -29.76 16.59 15.74
N GLU A 58 -29.67 17.25 14.59
CA GLU A 58 -30.74 18.11 14.06
C GLU A 58 -31.91 17.31 13.48
N ASN A 59 -31.61 16.19 12.82
CA ASN A 59 -32.61 15.42 12.07
C ASN A 59 -33.11 14.17 12.81
N GLU A 60 -32.49 13.81 13.94
CA GLU A 60 -32.72 12.54 14.68
C GLU A 60 -32.59 11.28 13.78
N ALA A 61 -31.87 11.43 12.66
CA ALA A 61 -31.67 10.43 11.64
C ALA A 61 -30.24 10.49 11.11
N ILE A 62 -29.70 9.33 10.77
CA ILE A 62 -28.40 9.25 10.10
C ILE A 62 -28.62 9.31 8.60
N GLU A 63 -28.17 10.40 7.98
CA GLU A 63 -28.34 10.59 6.54
C GLU A 63 -27.53 9.56 5.72
N GLY A 64 -28.19 9.00 4.70
CA GLY A 64 -27.61 8.05 3.75
C GLY A 64 -27.64 6.59 4.22
N VAL A 65 -27.06 5.70 3.41
CA VAL A 65 -27.11 4.25 3.64
C VAL A 65 -25.86 3.76 4.35
N ILE A 66 -26.01 3.00 5.44
CA ILE A 66 -24.91 2.29 6.10
C ILE A 66 -24.83 0.89 5.55
N THR A 67 -23.65 0.46 5.08
CA THR A 67 -23.49 -0.90 4.58
C THR A 67 -22.84 -1.76 5.65
N LEU A 68 -23.54 -2.79 6.11
CA LEU A 68 -23.05 -3.82 7.00
C LEU A 68 -22.76 -5.10 6.23
N GLY A 69 -21.65 -5.74 6.57
CA GLY A 69 -21.26 -7.04 6.06
C GLY A 69 -21.39 -8.11 7.15
N GLN A 70 -21.88 -9.28 6.77
CA GLN A 70 -21.89 -10.46 7.61
C GLN A 70 -21.09 -11.56 6.89
N VAL A 71 -20.06 -12.10 7.55
CA VAL A 71 -19.32 -13.26 7.03
C VAL A 71 -20.09 -14.52 7.38
N ARG A 72 -20.24 -15.46 6.44
CA ARG A 72 -20.92 -16.73 6.69
C ARG A 72 -20.21 -17.48 7.83
N GLY A 73 -20.99 -17.86 8.84
CA GLY A 73 -20.47 -18.51 10.05
C GLY A 73 -20.01 -17.55 11.15
N ASP A 74 -20.01 -16.23 10.91
CA ASP A 74 -19.80 -15.20 11.92
C ASP A 74 -21.14 -14.53 12.29
N LEU A 75 -21.32 -14.26 13.59
CA LEU A 75 -22.49 -13.56 14.12
C LEU A 75 -22.30 -12.04 14.15
N ALA A 76 -21.08 -11.55 13.93
CA ALA A 76 -20.79 -10.12 13.97
C ALA A 76 -21.19 -9.41 12.67
N TYR A 77 -21.70 -8.18 12.83
CA TYR A 77 -21.79 -7.22 11.73
C TYR A 77 -20.51 -6.40 11.61
N TYR A 78 -20.02 -6.28 10.38
CA TYR A 78 -18.85 -5.48 10.03
C TYR A 78 -19.27 -4.24 9.25
N ILE A 79 -18.75 -3.07 9.61
CA ILE A 79 -19.07 -1.81 8.92
C ILE A 79 -18.28 -1.77 7.60
N VAL A 80 -18.96 -2.01 6.47
CA VAL A 80 -18.37 -1.97 5.12
C VAL A 80 -18.36 -0.53 4.58
N ASP A 81 -19.41 0.25 4.84
CA ASP A 81 -19.47 1.68 4.53
C ASP A 81 -20.28 2.43 5.60
N GLY A 82 -20.01 3.73 5.77
CA GLY A 82 -20.72 4.58 6.72
C GLY A 82 -19.98 4.83 8.04
N GLN A 83 -18.69 4.50 8.12
CA GLN A 83 -17.91 4.60 9.36
C GLN A 83 -17.89 6.02 9.97
N HIS A 84 -17.80 7.08 9.14
CA HIS A 84 -17.86 8.47 9.62
C HIS A 84 -19.22 8.83 10.20
N ARG A 85 -20.30 8.31 9.60
CA ARG A 85 -21.69 8.55 10.03
C ARG A 85 -21.98 7.83 11.34
N ILE A 86 -21.49 6.60 11.48
CA ILE A 86 -21.53 5.86 12.75
C ILE A 86 -20.77 6.57 13.86
N GLU A 87 -19.57 7.06 13.58
CA GLU A 87 -18.83 7.79 14.60
C GLU A 87 -19.48 9.14 14.93
N GLY A 88 -20.08 9.80 13.94
CA GLY A 88 -20.89 11.01 14.13
C GLY A 88 -22.08 10.75 15.05
N PHE A 89 -22.83 9.68 14.81
CA PHE A 89 -23.94 9.25 15.66
C PHE A 89 -23.49 9.02 17.12
N LYS A 90 -22.38 8.29 17.34
CA LYS A 90 -21.86 8.05 18.70
C LYS A 90 -21.54 9.32 19.47
N ILE A 91 -21.08 10.38 18.81
CA ILE A 91 -20.72 11.65 19.46
C ILE A 91 -21.82 12.71 19.41
N SER A 92 -22.91 12.45 18.68
CA SER A 92 -24.05 13.37 18.55
C SER A 92 -24.79 13.58 19.88
N GLY A 93 -24.78 12.57 20.75
CA GLY A 93 -25.41 12.58 22.07
C GLY A 93 -26.86 12.09 22.10
N ILE A 94 -27.44 11.69 20.96
CA ILE A 94 -28.78 11.08 20.90
C ILE A 94 -28.69 9.56 21.12
N GLU A 95 -29.70 8.97 21.78
CA GLU A 95 -29.67 7.55 22.16
C GLU A 95 -30.03 6.61 20.99
N GLU A 96 -30.95 7.05 20.14
CA GLU A 96 -31.48 6.32 18.99
C GLU A 96 -31.55 7.20 17.76
N ALA A 97 -31.42 6.59 16.57
CA ALA A 97 -31.58 7.27 15.29
C ALA A 97 -32.19 6.36 14.24
N LEU A 98 -32.97 6.93 13.32
CA LEU A 98 -33.41 6.26 12.10
C LEU A 98 -32.28 6.21 11.07
N VAL A 99 -32.10 5.07 10.41
CA VAL A 99 -31.08 4.91 9.37
C VAL A 99 -31.46 3.86 8.34
N ASP A 100 -31.07 4.08 7.09
CA ASP A 100 -31.11 3.06 6.04
C ASP A 100 -29.88 2.15 6.16
N VAL A 101 -30.09 0.85 6.35
CA VAL A 101 -29.04 -0.16 6.47
C VAL A 101 -29.13 -1.14 5.31
N ARG A 102 -28.04 -1.24 4.54
CA ARG A 102 -27.81 -2.32 3.58
C ARG A 102 -27.03 -3.42 4.27
N VAL A 103 -27.60 -4.61 4.39
CA VAL A 103 -26.89 -5.79 4.91
C VAL A 103 -26.47 -6.67 3.74
N VAL A 104 -25.20 -7.09 3.70
CA VAL A 104 -24.65 -7.97 2.67
C VAL A 104 -24.01 -9.19 3.32
N THR A 105 -24.37 -10.39 2.86
CA THR A 105 -23.74 -11.62 3.33
C THR A 105 -22.59 -12.01 2.39
N PHE A 106 -21.42 -12.27 2.96
CA PHE A 106 -20.18 -12.65 2.28
C PHE A 106 -19.76 -14.06 2.70
N GLU A 107 -19.11 -14.81 1.81
CA GLU A 107 -18.51 -16.11 2.15
C GLU A 107 -17.31 -15.94 3.09
N ASP A 108 -16.47 -14.92 2.85
CA ASP A 108 -15.26 -14.65 3.62
C ASP A 108 -14.91 -13.15 3.66
N PHE A 109 -13.83 -12.81 4.38
CA PHE A 109 -13.33 -11.44 4.45
C PHE A 109 -12.75 -10.93 3.13
N ALA A 110 -12.29 -11.80 2.23
CA ALA A 110 -11.72 -11.40 0.95
C ALA A 110 -12.82 -10.86 0.02
N GLU A 111 -13.97 -11.54 -0.03
CA GLU A 111 -15.16 -11.08 -0.74
C GLU A 111 -15.65 -9.73 -0.19
N MET A 112 -15.71 -9.61 1.15
CA MET A 112 -16.10 -8.36 1.82
C MET A 112 -15.13 -7.21 1.50
N ALA A 113 -13.82 -7.48 1.49
CA ALA A 113 -12.79 -6.48 1.19
C ALA A 113 -12.89 -5.98 -0.26
N ASN A 114 -13.21 -6.87 -1.20
CA ASN A 114 -13.45 -6.51 -2.60
C ASN A 114 -14.70 -5.62 -2.75
N GLU A 115 -15.80 -5.92 -2.06
CA GLU A 115 -16.99 -5.06 -2.07
C GLU A 115 -16.69 -3.70 -1.40
N PHE A 116 -15.94 -3.68 -0.30
CA PHE A 116 -15.47 -2.44 0.33
C PHE A 116 -14.72 -1.54 -0.67
N VAL A 117 -13.74 -2.10 -1.38
CA VAL A 117 -12.98 -1.37 -2.41
C VAL A 117 -13.90 -0.90 -3.52
N LYS A 118 -14.81 -1.74 -4.02
CA LYS A 118 -15.74 -1.40 -5.10
C LYS A 118 -16.68 -0.26 -4.69
N LEU A 119 -17.26 -0.30 -3.49
CA LEU A 119 -18.16 0.73 -2.98
C LEU A 119 -17.43 2.04 -2.72
N ASN A 120 -16.28 2.00 -2.06
CA ASN A 120 -15.61 3.22 -1.62
C ASN A 120 -14.81 3.88 -2.75
N SER A 121 -14.30 3.12 -3.71
CA SER A 121 -13.55 3.68 -4.85
C SER A 121 -14.41 4.53 -5.79
N SER A 122 -15.73 4.29 -5.85
CA SER A 122 -16.66 5.12 -6.62
C SER A 122 -17.11 6.38 -5.86
N LEU A 123 -17.08 6.34 -4.53
CA LEU A 123 -17.58 7.42 -3.67
C LEU A 123 -16.48 8.41 -3.24
N VAL A 124 -15.26 7.92 -2.99
CA VAL A 124 -14.17 8.72 -2.43
C VAL A 124 -12.84 8.30 -3.05
N ARG A 125 -11.95 9.28 -3.24
CA ARG A 125 -10.55 8.99 -3.62
C ARG A 125 -9.82 8.29 -2.46
N MET A 126 -9.81 6.96 -2.51
CA MET A 126 -9.08 6.13 -1.53
C MET A 126 -7.56 6.33 -1.67
N ARG A 127 -6.85 6.22 -0.54
CA ARG A 127 -5.38 6.24 -0.58
C ARG A 127 -4.89 4.95 -1.24
N PRO A 128 -3.77 4.99 -1.99
CA PRO A 128 -3.22 3.81 -2.65
C PRO A 128 -3.04 2.60 -1.72
N ASP A 129 -2.49 2.80 -0.52
CA ASP A 129 -2.26 1.69 0.41
C ASP A 129 -3.56 1.15 1.04
N ASP A 130 -4.62 1.95 1.15
CA ASP A 130 -5.93 1.47 1.63
C ASP A 130 -6.59 0.55 0.61
N LEU A 131 -6.47 0.89 -0.68
CA LEU A 131 -6.90 0.02 -1.77
C LEU A 131 -6.14 -1.31 -1.74
N LEU A 132 -4.81 -1.27 -1.62
CA LEU A 132 -4.01 -2.48 -1.62
C LEU A 132 -4.26 -3.35 -0.39
N ARG A 133 -4.49 -2.77 0.79
CA ARG A 133 -4.86 -3.52 1.99
C ARG A 133 -6.21 -4.22 1.82
N GLY A 134 -7.20 -3.55 1.21
CA GLY A 134 -8.48 -4.16 0.86
C GLY A 134 -8.39 -5.25 -0.22
N MET A 135 -7.25 -5.38 -0.90
CA MET A 135 -7.03 -6.39 -1.93
C MET A 135 -6.05 -7.49 -1.49
N GLU A 136 -5.48 -7.43 -0.29
CA GLU A 136 -4.42 -8.35 0.15
C GLU A 136 -4.92 -9.79 0.14
N ASP A 137 -6.08 -10.07 0.74
CA ASP A 137 -6.64 -11.42 0.83
C ASP A 137 -7.03 -12.01 -0.53
N SER A 138 -7.27 -11.17 -1.55
CA SER A 138 -7.62 -11.58 -2.91
C SER A 138 -6.44 -11.52 -3.90
N THR A 139 -5.25 -11.09 -3.47
CA THR A 139 -4.09 -10.90 -4.36
C THR A 139 -2.84 -11.61 -3.82
N ILE A 140 -2.51 -12.76 -4.41
CA ILE A 140 -1.40 -13.63 -3.98
C ILE A 140 -0.06 -12.88 -3.89
N SER A 141 0.25 -12.01 -4.85
CA SER A 141 1.51 -11.24 -4.87
C SER A 141 1.63 -10.31 -3.65
N LEU A 142 0.53 -9.69 -3.20
CA LEU A 142 0.52 -8.85 -2.00
C LEU A 142 0.77 -9.69 -0.74
N GLN A 143 0.12 -10.85 -0.63
CA GLN A 143 0.30 -11.78 0.50
C GLN A 143 1.74 -12.27 0.60
N LEU A 144 2.34 -12.66 -0.54
CA LEU A 144 3.73 -13.10 -0.59
C LEU A 144 4.69 -12.01 -0.12
N ILE A 145 4.52 -10.78 -0.61
CA ILE A 145 5.38 -9.66 -0.18
C ILE A 145 5.20 -9.40 1.32
N ARG A 146 3.96 -9.35 1.82
CA ARG A 146 3.67 -9.08 3.23
C ARG A 146 4.20 -10.17 4.16
N LYS A 147 4.10 -11.44 3.76
CA LYS A 147 4.61 -12.59 4.50
C LYS A 147 6.14 -12.57 4.63
N HIS A 148 6.85 -12.26 3.54
CA HIS A 148 8.31 -12.34 3.51
C HIS A 148 9.02 -11.02 3.82
N CYS A 149 8.35 -9.89 3.69
CA CYS A 149 8.88 -8.55 3.94
C CYS A 149 8.00 -7.83 4.98
N PRO A 150 8.07 -8.20 6.27
CA PRO A 150 7.20 -7.61 7.31
C PRO A 150 7.39 -6.10 7.51
N PHE A 151 8.52 -5.57 7.04
CA PHE A 151 8.83 -4.14 7.01
C PHE A 151 8.14 -3.36 5.87
N VAL A 152 7.42 -4.02 4.96
CA VAL A 152 6.56 -3.38 3.95
C VAL A 152 5.12 -3.41 4.46
N GLY A 153 4.41 -2.28 4.47
CA GLY A 153 3.04 -2.23 4.99
C GLY A 153 2.15 -1.19 4.32
N TYR A 154 0.95 -0.98 4.86
CA TYR A 154 -0.07 -0.10 4.27
C TYR A 154 -0.33 1.17 5.09
N ASP A 155 0.13 1.20 6.35
CA ASP A 155 -0.01 2.34 7.24
C ASP A 155 1.07 2.36 8.32
N GLN A 156 1.08 3.43 9.12
CA GLN A 156 1.97 3.64 10.26
C GLN A 156 3.44 3.60 9.86
N ILE A 157 3.74 3.97 8.61
CA ILE A 157 5.08 3.96 8.06
C ILE A 157 5.98 4.82 8.94
N ARG A 158 6.97 4.20 9.57
CA ARG A 158 7.96 4.83 10.47
C ARG A 158 7.35 5.59 11.66
N ARG A 159 6.15 5.22 12.12
CA ARG A 159 5.47 5.88 13.26
C ARG A 159 5.91 5.33 14.64
N ALA A 160 7.22 5.16 14.81
CA ALA A 160 7.93 5.01 16.10
C ALA A 160 7.67 3.77 16.98
N SER A 161 6.86 2.78 16.58
CA SER A 161 6.85 1.47 17.27
C SER A 161 7.90 0.53 16.68
N THR A 162 8.52 -0.30 17.53
CA THR A 162 9.56 -1.31 17.18
C THR A 162 9.12 -2.32 16.12
N GLY A 163 7.83 -2.35 15.75
CA GLY A 163 7.26 -3.17 14.68
C GLY A 163 6.73 -2.41 13.47
N ALA A 164 6.71 -1.07 13.46
CA ALA A 164 6.07 -0.27 12.41
C ALA A 164 6.72 -0.47 11.02
N PRO A 165 5.95 -0.64 9.92
CA PRO A 165 6.53 -0.80 8.60
C PRO A 165 7.47 0.37 8.22
N ILE A 166 8.50 0.06 7.45
CA ILE A 166 9.52 1.01 6.97
C ILE A 166 9.04 1.72 5.71
N VAL A 167 8.30 1.02 4.84
CA VAL A 167 7.92 1.51 3.51
C VAL A 167 6.52 1.04 3.13
N GLY A 168 5.80 1.88 2.38
CA GLY A 168 4.45 1.58 1.89
C GLY A 168 4.47 0.57 0.75
N MET A 169 3.51 -0.37 0.72
CA MET A 169 3.34 -1.34 -0.35
C MET A 169 3.17 -0.64 -1.71
N SER A 170 2.38 0.43 -1.74
CA SER A 170 2.16 1.23 -2.95
C SER A 170 3.45 1.84 -3.52
N VAL A 171 4.38 2.26 -2.66
CA VAL A 171 5.68 2.79 -3.08
C VAL A 171 6.51 1.67 -3.70
N ILE A 172 6.57 0.51 -3.05
CA ILE A 172 7.31 -0.65 -3.53
C ILE A 172 6.81 -1.12 -4.90
N LEU A 173 5.50 -1.31 -5.07
CA LEU A 173 4.93 -1.75 -6.35
C LEU A 173 5.21 -0.74 -7.47
N ARG A 174 5.09 0.56 -7.18
CA ARG A 174 5.37 1.61 -8.16
C ARG A 174 6.84 1.65 -8.57
N CYS A 175 7.76 1.58 -7.60
CA CYS A 175 9.19 1.55 -7.87
C CYS A 175 9.59 0.28 -8.64
N TRP A 176 9.04 -0.87 -8.26
CA TRP A 176 9.34 -2.15 -8.91
C TRP A 176 8.86 -2.18 -10.36
N ALA A 177 7.61 -1.76 -10.61
CA ALA A 177 7.08 -1.66 -11.96
C ALA A 177 7.83 -0.61 -12.79
N GLY A 178 8.04 0.57 -12.23
CA GLY A 178 8.75 1.68 -12.89
C GLY A 178 10.24 1.43 -13.13
N SER A 179 10.83 0.41 -12.51
CA SER A 179 12.21 -0.03 -12.76
C SER A 179 12.36 -0.99 -13.93
N ALA A 180 11.27 -1.51 -14.50
CA ALA A 180 11.35 -2.52 -15.55
C ALA A 180 11.79 -1.97 -16.92
N GLY A 181 11.51 -0.69 -17.20
CA GLY A 181 11.85 -0.05 -18.46
C GLY A 181 13.34 0.27 -18.64
N GLU A 182 13.70 0.78 -19.83
CA GLU A 182 15.05 1.27 -20.10
C GLU A 182 15.41 2.46 -19.21
N THR A 183 14.42 3.34 -18.98
CA THR A 183 14.53 4.51 -18.11
C THR A 183 13.69 4.31 -16.85
N PRO A 184 14.30 4.24 -15.65
CA PRO A 184 13.55 4.07 -14.42
C PRO A 184 12.68 5.29 -14.10
N THR A 185 11.51 5.02 -13.56
CA THR A 185 10.53 6.02 -13.10
C THR A 185 9.92 5.59 -11.76
N SER A 186 9.51 6.54 -10.91
CA SER A 186 8.69 6.26 -9.73
C SER A 186 7.19 6.43 -10.01
N THR A 187 6.86 7.04 -11.14
CA THR A 187 5.51 7.29 -11.62
C THR A 187 5.35 6.58 -12.95
N MET A 188 4.88 5.34 -12.92
CA MET A 188 4.31 4.71 -14.11
C MET A 188 3.11 5.58 -14.53
N ALA A 189 3.27 6.34 -15.62
CA ALA A 189 2.30 7.32 -16.09
C ALA A 189 0.94 6.64 -16.36
N GLY A 190 0.02 6.74 -15.39
CA GLY A 190 -1.38 6.33 -15.55
C GLY A 190 -1.80 5.01 -14.91
N GLN A 191 -0.88 4.15 -14.44
CA GLN A 191 -1.30 2.88 -13.81
C GLN A 191 -1.69 3.06 -12.34
N SER A 192 -2.88 2.57 -12.00
CA SER A 192 -3.35 2.49 -10.61
C SER A 192 -2.58 1.42 -9.84
N VAL A 193 -2.43 1.59 -8.53
CA VAL A 193 -1.76 0.57 -7.69
C VAL A 193 -2.50 -0.75 -7.68
N SER A 194 -3.83 -0.72 -7.79
CA SER A 194 -4.65 -1.92 -7.92
C SER A 194 -4.34 -2.68 -9.21
N SER A 195 -4.09 -1.98 -10.32
CA SER A 195 -3.65 -2.60 -11.57
C SER A 195 -2.27 -3.24 -11.40
N LEU A 196 -1.31 -2.50 -10.82
CA LEU A 196 0.04 -3.00 -10.54
C LEU A 196 0.02 -4.26 -9.67
N ALA A 197 -0.81 -4.32 -8.63
CA ALA A 197 -0.93 -5.48 -7.77
C ALA A 197 -1.45 -6.71 -8.54
N LYS A 198 -2.45 -6.52 -9.42
CA LYS A 198 -3.03 -7.59 -10.24
C LYS A 198 -2.11 -8.08 -11.35
N THR A 199 -1.27 -7.21 -11.91
CA THR A 199 -0.33 -7.58 -12.98
C THR A 199 1.02 -8.07 -12.45
N THR A 200 1.29 -7.92 -11.16
CA THR A 200 2.49 -8.50 -10.52
C THR A 200 2.26 -10.00 -10.33
N ASP A 201 2.87 -10.80 -11.20
CA ASP A 201 2.88 -12.25 -11.09
C ASP A 201 3.76 -12.75 -9.93
N GLU A 202 3.68 -14.05 -9.66
CA GLU A 202 4.41 -14.69 -8.57
C GLU A 202 5.94 -14.61 -8.74
N THR A 203 6.44 -14.77 -9.96
CA THR A 203 7.87 -14.70 -10.28
C THR A 203 8.43 -13.32 -9.99
N SER A 204 7.72 -12.28 -10.45
CA SER A 204 8.03 -10.87 -10.21
C SER A 204 7.97 -10.54 -8.72
N ALA A 205 6.97 -11.05 -8.00
CA ALA A 205 6.86 -10.90 -6.54
C ALA A 205 8.05 -11.54 -5.82
N ARG A 206 8.47 -12.76 -6.20
CA ARG A 206 9.64 -13.46 -5.62
C ARG A 206 10.94 -12.70 -5.87
N GLN A 207 11.15 -12.18 -7.08
CA GLN A 207 12.31 -11.35 -7.41
C GLN A 207 12.34 -10.06 -6.59
N LEU A 208 11.17 -9.41 -6.44
CA LEU A 208 11.02 -8.23 -5.61
C LEU A 208 11.33 -8.54 -4.13
N ILE A 209 10.81 -9.64 -3.60
CA ILE A 209 11.09 -10.09 -2.21
C ILE A 209 12.60 -10.28 -2.00
N GLN A 210 13.31 -10.91 -2.95
CA GLN A 210 14.76 -11.08 -2.87
C GLN A 210 15.49 -9.73 -2.83
N PHE A 211 15.12 -8.81 -3.72
CA PHE A 211 15.68 -7.45 -3.70
C PHE A 211 15.43 -6.75 -2.37
N LEU A 212 14.19 -6.78 -1.87
CA LEU A 212 13.81 -6.14 -0.61
C LEU A 212 14.54 -6.74 0.58
N GLY A 213 14.76 -8.06 0.59
CA GLY A 213 15.58 -8.74 1.58
C GLY A 213 17.02 -8.23 1.59
N ASN A 214 17.63 -8.07 0.42
CA ASN A 214 18.97 -7.51 0.29
C ASN A 214 19.03 -6.03 0.75
N ALA A 215 18.06 -5.21 0.35
CA ALA A 215 17.96 -3.81 0.77
C ALA A 215 17.81 -3.68 2.29
N HIS A 216 16.93 -4.50 2.89
CA HIS A 216 16.73 -4.50 4.34
C HIS A 216 17.97 -4.97 5.10
N GLN A 217 18.71 -5.96 4.59
CA GLN A 217 19.99 -6.35 5.20
C GLN A 217 21.08 -5.29 5.05
N ALA A 218 21.05 -4.51 3.97
CA ALA A 218 22.09 -3.52 3.68
C ALA A 218 21.96 -2.22 4.50
N TRP A 219 20.73 -1.79 4.79
CA TRP A 219 20.50 -0.50 5.44
C TRP A 219 19.30 -0.47 6.38
N GLY A 220 18.69 -1.61 6.69
CA GLY A 220 17.82 -1.81 7.84
C GLY A 220 16.76 -0.71 8.09
N ARG A 221 16.62 -0.41 9.39
CA ARG A 221 15.57 0.42 9.98
C ARG A 221 16.09 1.74 10.54
N ASP A 222 17.39 1.99 10.50
CA ASP A 222 17.95 3.13 11.23
C ASP A 222 17.49 4.46 10.61
N PRO A 223 17.23 5.48 11.44
CA PRO A 223 16.75 6.79 10.98
C PRO A 223 17.61 7.44 9.89
N GLU A 224 18.92 7.25 9.95
CA GLU A 224 19.86 7.77 8.96
C GLU A 224 19.65 7.17 7.55
N TYR A 225 19.14 5.94 7.45
CA TYR A 225 18.91 5.25 6.18
C TYR A 225 17.50 5.47 5.63
N TYR A 226 16.67 6.28 6.28
CA TYR A 226 15.28 6.52 5.85
C TYR A 226 15.18 6.97 4.39
N ARG A 227 16.17 7.73 3.89
CA ARG A 227 16.19 8.24 2.52
C ARG A 227 16.50 7.16 1.48
N LEU A 228 17.17 6.07 1.84
CA LEU A 228 17.45 4.95 0.94
C LEU A 228 16.18 4.17 0.57
N TRP A 229 15.17 4.22 1.43
CA TRP A 229 13.83 3.70 1.15
C TRP A 229 12.94 4.69 0.38
N GLY A 230 13.48 5.85 0.02
CA GLY A 230 12.79 6.83 -0.84
C GLY A 230 12.67 6.34 -2.28
N ALA A 231 11.65 6.83 -2.99
CA ALA A 231 11.34 6.37 -4.34
C ALA A 231 12.50 6.51 -5.34
N LEU A 232 13.28 7.60 -5.24
CA LEU A 232 14.47 7.85 -6.07
C LEU A 232 15.49 6.70 -5.96
N ASN A 233 15.97 6.44 -4.76
CA ASN A 233 16.97 5.39 -4.53
C ASN A 233 16.39 4.00 -4.83
N LEU A 234 15.16 3.73 -4.40
CA LEU A 234 14.54 2.42 -4.60
C LEU A 234 14.38 2.07 -6.08
N SER A 235 13.79 2.93 -6.93
CA SER A 235 13.63 2.51 -8.33
C SER A 235 14.96 2.41 -9.07
N LEU A 236 15.98 3.22 -8.71
CA LEU A 236 17.33 3.09 -9.29
C LEU A 236 18.00 1.79 -8.86
N CYS A 237 17.94 1.44 -7.58
CA CYS A 237 18.48 0.18 -7.08
C CYS A 237 17.73 -1.03 -7.63
N MET A 238 16.40 -0.97 -7.75
CA MET A 238 15.61 -2.02 -8.40
C MET A 238 15.95 -2.15 -9.88
N TRP A 239 16.17 -1.03 -10.58
CA TRP A 239 16.60 -1.03 -11.98
C TRP A 239 17.98 -1.69 -12.14
N LEU A 240 18.94 -1.32 -11.28
CA LEU A 240 20.25 -1.97 -11.22
C LEU A 240 20.13 -3.46 -10.91
N TYR A 241 19.24 -3.87 -9.98
CA TYR A 241 19.02 -5.28 -9.67
C TYR A 241 18.51 -6.06 -10.88
N ARG A 242 17.58 -5.48 -11.64
CA ARG A 242 17.11 -6.09 -12.89
C ARG A 242 18.23 -6.27 -13.89
N ARG A 243 19.07 -5.26 -14.10
CA ARG A 243 20.14 -5.28 -15.12
C ARG A 243 21.36 -6.10 -14.73
N LEU A 244 21.64 -6.23 -13.43
CA LEU A 244 22.86 -6.86 -12.94
C LEU A 244 22.64 -8.26 -12.39
N VAL A 245 21.44 -8.58 -11.88
CA VAL A 245 21.17 -9.86 -11.19
C VAL A 245 20.17 -10.73 -11.95
N ILE A 246 19.09 -10.13 -12.47
CA ILE A 246 18.01 -10.86 -13.15
C ILE A 246 18.35 -11.08 -14.63
N ASP A 247 18.74 -10.01 -15.33
CA ASP A 247 19.12 -10.04 -16.74
C ASP A 247 20.49 -10.69 -16.89
N ARG A 248 20.48 -11.98 -17.19
CA ARG A 248 21.69 -12.80 -17.38
C ARG A 248 22.02 -13.03 -18.84
N ASP A 249 21.10 -12.72 -19.75
CA ASP A 249 21.33 -12.86 -21.18
C ASP A 249 22.15 -11.66 -21.69
N ARG A 250 23.25 -11.96 -22.36
CA ARG A 250 24.21 -10.96 -22.86
C ARG A 250 24.49 -11.12 -24.34
N MET A 251 23.54 -11.61 -25.10
CA MET A 251 23.64 -11.60 -26.56
C MET A 251 23.87 -10.15 -27.06
N GLY A 252 25.03 -9.90 -27.70
CA GLY A 252 25.42 -8.61 -28.30
C GLY A 252 26.57 -7.86 -27.60
N ASN A 253 26.77 -6.57 -27.95
CA ASN A 253 27.88 -5.70 -27.48
C ASN A 253 27.77 -5.23 -26.00
N LYS A 254 26.81 -5.73 -25.22
CA LYS A 254 26.58 -5.27 -23.83
C LYS A 254 27.52 -5.97 -22.85
N ARG A 255 28.75 -5.45 -22.71
CA ARG A 255 29.75 -5.89 -21.72
C ARG A 255 29.49 -5.32 -20.32
N VAL A 256 28.31 -5.52 -19.73
CA VAL A 256 28.05 -5.14 -18.31
C VAL A 256 28.31 -6.32 -17.38
N VAL A 257 28.64 -6.07 -16.10
CA VAL A 257 28.84 -7.12 -15.09
C VAL A 257 27.52 -7.81 -14.73
N VAL A 258 27.58 -9.07 -14.28
CA VAL A 258 26.45 -9.85 -13.74
C VAL A 258 26.87 -10.22 -12.34
N LEU A 259 25.99 -9.95 -11.40
CA LEU A 259 26.20 -10.10 -9.99
C LEU A 259 25.32 -11.22 -9.46
N ASN A 260 25.87 -12.02 -8.55
CA ASN A 260 25.03 -12.80 -7.66
C ASN A 260 24.38 -11.90 -6.60
N GLN A 261 23.44 -12.46 -5.83
CA GLN A 261 22.70 -11.70 -4.83
C GLN A 261 23.61 -11.14 -3.72
N ASN A 262 24.65 -11.86 -3.33
CA ASN A 262 25.56 -11.43 -2.26
C ASN A 262 26.44 -10.26 -2.71
N GLU A 263 26.96 -10.30 -3.93
CA GLU A 263 27.72 -9.19 -4.52
C GLU A 263 26.85 -7.93 -4.63
N PHE A 264 25.61 -8.07 -5.10
CA PHE A 264 24.68 -6.94 -5.16
C PHE A 264 24.39 -6.37 -3.77
N LYS A 265 24.17 -7.24 -2.77
CA LYS A 265 23.98 -6.82 -1.37
C LYS A 265 25.18 -6.04 -0.83
N GLN A 266 26.41 -6.49 -1.10
CA GLN A 266 27.62 -5.77 -0.68
C GLN A 266 27.71 -4.37 -1.33
N CYS A 267 27.28 -4.23 -2.58
CA CYS A 267 27.16 -2.92 -3.21
C CYS A 267 26.12 -2.03 -2.51
N LEU A 268 24.95 -2.57 -2.13
CA LEU A 268 23.96 -1.82 -1.33
C LEU A 268 24.51 -1.42 0.05
N MET A 269 25.30 -2.27 0.71
CA MET A 269 25.96 -1.94 1.97
C MET A 269 26.97 -0.80 1.81
N SER A 270 27.66 -0.72 0.67
CA SER A 270 28.50 0.45 0.36
C SER A 270 27.70 1.72 0.14
N VAL A 271 26.47 1.61 -0.37
CA VAL A 271 25.58 2.77 -0.53
C VAL A 271 25.17 3.33 0.83
N SER A 272 24.83 2.47 1.79
CA SER A 272 24.50 2.92 3.16
C SER A 272 25.71 3.43 3.94
N ALA A 273 26.91 2.91 3.68
CA ALA A 273 28.14 3.44 4.24
C ALA A 273 28.59 4.78 3.63
N SER A 274 27.96 5.23 2.52
CA SER A 274 28.35 6.46 1.83
C SER A 274 27.62 7.68 2.39
N GLY A 275 28.26 8.34 3.37
CA GLY A 275 27.74 9.56 4.00
C GLY A 275 27.40 10.67 3.00
N ASP A 276 28.27 10.89 2.00
CA ASP A 276 28.05 11.88 0.94
C ASP A 276 26.78 11.60 0.14
N TYR A 277 26.51 10.32 -0.15
CA TYR A 277 25.31 9.94 -0.90
C TYR A 277 24.04 10.09 -0.06
N LEU A 278 24.09 9.69 1.21
CA LEU A 278 22.98 9.87 2.15
C LEU A 278 22.61 11.35 2.32
N GLN A 279 23.61 12.21 2.51
CA GLN A 279 23.42 13.65 2.59
C GLN A 279 22.85 14.22 1.29
N TRP A 280 23.35 13.76 0.14
CA TRP A 280 22.88 14.22 -1.16
C TRP A 280 21.41 13.85 -1.43
N LEU A 281 20.94 12.72 -0.91
CA LEU A 281 19.54 12.28 -1.06
C LEU A 281 18.53 13.14 -0.27
N VAL A 282 18.97 13.99 0.65
CA VAL A 282 18.07 14.78 1.50
C VAL A 282 17.20 15.71 0.65
N GLY A 283 15.87 15.57 0.81
CA GLY A 283 14.87 16.37 0.09
C GLY A 283 14.69 16.03 -1.39
N ARG A 284 15.39 15.00 -1.91
CA ARG A 284 15.35 14.63 -3.34
C ARG A 284 14.23 13.64 -3.66
N ASN A 285 13.73 13.74 -4.89
CA ASN A 285 12.66 12.90 -5.43
C ASN A 285 13.11 12.27 -6.75
N MET A 286 12.31 11.35 -7.32
CA MET A 286 12.60 10.77 -8.63
C MET A 286 12.14 11.70 -9.76
N THR A 287 12.81 12.85 -9.89
CA THR A 287 12.63 13.75 -11.04
C THR A 287 13.71 13.49 -12.09
N GLU A 288 13.52 13.96 -13.32
CA GLU A 288 14.56 13.86 -14.36
C GLU A 288 15.88 14.52 -13.93
N ARG A 289 15.79 15.67 -13.22
CA ARG A 289 16.95 16.40 -12.68
C ARG A 289 17.72 15.61 -11.64
N ASP A 290 17.05 14.74 -10.88
CA ASP A 290 17.68 13.99 -9.79
C ASP A 290 18.13 12.59 -10.23
N ARG A 291 17.46 12.00 -11.23
CA ARG A 291 17.68 10.62 -11.67
C ARG A 291 19.11 10.37 -12.15
N SER A 292 19.60 11.20 -13.08
CA SER A 292 20.93 11.03 -13.68
C SER A 292 22.05 11.26 -12.64
N PRO A 293 22.06 12.36 -11.87
CA PRO A 293 23.05 12.55 -10.81
C PRO A 293 23.01 11.45 -9.72
N ALA A 294 21.82 11.01 -9.31
CA ALA A 294 21.67 9.92 -8.33
C ALA A 294 22.28 8.63 -8.85
N TYR A 295 21.99 8.30 -10.12
CA TYR A 295 22.54 7.10 -10.76
C TYR A 295 24.06 7.16 -10.85
N MET A 296 24.63 8.30 -11.25
CA MET A 296 26.09 8.44 -11.38
C MET A 296 26.80 8.24 -10.04
N ARG A 297 26.21 8.73 -8.95
CA ARG A 297 26.71 8.49 -7.58
C ARG A 297 26.62 7.02 -7.19
N LEU A 298 25.47 6.38 -7.41
CA LEU A 298 25.29 4.94 -7.17
C LEU A 298 26.29 4.11 -7.99
N LYS A 299 26.46 4.45 -9.27
CA LYS A 299 27.39 3.82 -10.19
C LYS A 299 28.82 3.89 -9.66
N ALA A 300 29.27 5.05 -9.20
CA ALA A 300 30.60 5.21 -8.62
C ALA A 300 30.80 4.34 -7.36
N ILE A 301 29.80 4.31 -6.47
CA ILE A 301 29.83 3.50 -5.24
C ILE A 301 29.90 2.00 -5.59
N PHE A 302 29.05 1.54 -6.49
CA PHE A 302 29.03 0.14 -6.95
C PHE A 302 30.33 -0.23 -7.64
N GLN A 303 30.87 0.61 -8.53
CA GLN A 303 32.13 0.33 -9.22
C GLN A 303 33.29 0.19 -8.23
N LYS A 304 33.38 1.06 -7.23
CA LYS A 304 34.40 0.97 -6.18
C LYS A 304 34.29 -0.35 -5.42
N ARG A 305 33.10 -0.70 -4.93
CA ARG A 305 32.88 -1.96 -4.20
C ARG A 305 33.18 -3.19 -5.06
N LEU A 306 32.74 -3.19 -6.33
CA LEU A 306 33.00 -4.32 -7.22
C LEU A 306 34.48 -4.46 -7.52
N GLN A 307 35.21 -3.36 -7.73
CA GLN A 307 36.66 -3.41 -7.92
C GLN A 307 37.38 -3.99 -6.70
N GLU A 308 36.90 -3.70 -5.48
CA GLU A 308 37.43 -4.32 -4.25
C GLU A 308 37.17 -5.83 -4.20
N ILE A 309 36.00 -6.29 -4.67
CA ILE A 309 35.62 -7.71 -4.66
C ILE A 309 36.33 -8.49 -5.77
N THR A 310 36.31 -7.99 -7.00
CA THR A 310 36.74 -8.71 -8.21
C THR A 310 38.16 -8.38 -8.63
N GLN A 311 38.82 -7.43 -7.96
CA GLN A 311 40.14 -6.89 -8.29
C GLN A 311 40.25 -6.34 -9.73
N THR A 312 39.12 -6.18 -10.42
CA THR A 312 39.05 -5.76 -11.82
C THR A 312 37.99 -4.68 -12.00
N LYS A 313 38.21 -3.79 -12.97
CA LYS A 313 37.27 -2.71 -13.24
C LYS A 313 35.99 -3.26 -13.88
N SER A 314 34.91 -3.29 -13.11
CA SER A 314 33.60 -3.73 -13.60
C SER A 314 32.88 -2.65 -14.40
N ALA A 315 32.39 -3.04 -15.58
CA ALA A 315 31.54 -2.20 -16.40
C ALA A 315 30.09 -2.27 -15.90
N LEU A 316 29.57 -1.12 -15.43
CA LEU A 316 28.16 -0.97 -15.08
C LEU A 316 27.38 -0.38 -16.26
N PRO A 317 26.04 -0.52 -16.29
CA PRO A 317 25.21 0.06 -17.33
C PRO A 317 25.51 1.54 -17.58
N ALA A 318 25.40 1.96 -18.84
CA ALA A 318 25.57 3.34 -19.27
C ALA A 318 24.40 3.74 -20.18
N PRO A 319 23.17 3.80 -19.63
CA PRO A 319 22.00 4.12 -20.44
C PRO A 319 22.01 5.58 -20.91
N ALA A 320 21.37 5.87 -22.04
CA ALA A 320 21.40 7.20 -22.66
C ALA A 320 20.87 8.33 -21.75
N TRP A 321 20.03 8.02 -20.77
CA TRP A 321 19.51 8.98 -19.80
C TRP A 321 20.49 9.32 -18.68
N SER A 322 21.58 8.57 -18.51
CA SER A 322 22.56 8.77 -17.43
C SER A 322 23.65 9.80 -17.73
N SER A 323 23.73 10.25 -18.99
CA SER A 323 24.68 11.27 -19.45
C SER A 323 24.03 12.63 -19.71
N ARG A 324 22.73 12.75 -19.41
CA ARG A 324 21.94 13.98 -19.50
C ARG A 324 21.82 14.59 -18.11
#